data_AF-A0A0M2DQH2-F1
#
_entry.id   AF-A0A0M2DQH2-F1
#
_cell.length_a   1.000
_cell.length_b   1.000
_cell.length_c   1.000
_cell.angle_alpha   90.00
_cell.angle_beta   90.00
_cell.angle_gamma   90.00
#
_symmetry.space_group_name_H-M   'P 1'
#
loop_
_entity.id
_entity.type
_entity.pdbx_description
1 polymer ?
#
loop_
_entity_poly.entity_id
_entity_poly.type
_entity_poly.pdbx_seq_one_letter_code
_entity_poly.pdbx_strand_id
1 'polypeptide(L)' 'MRWAAGQALAVVLVCAGYGGVIELLQAGVAPTRSAEWLDVLANAAGASLAVLFIQGLRYMKQK' A
#
# COMPACT_ATOMS: atom_id res chain seq x y z
N MET A 1 16.47 -7.12 9.37
CA MET A 1 15.94 -5.86 8.79
C MET A 1 15.41 -5.01 9.94
N ARG A 2 15.98 -3.83 10.21
CA ARG A 2 15.56 -2.98 11.33
C ARG A 2 15.15 -1.62 10.78
N TRP A 3 13.85 -1.40 10.68
CA TRP A 3 13.28 -0.13 10.23
C TRP A 3 13.23 0.83 11.42
N ALA A 4 13.61 2.08 11.22
CA ALA A 4 13.27 3.13 12.18
C ALA A 4 11.76 3.37 12.16
N ALA A 5 11.17 3.75 13.29
CA ALA A 5 9.73 4.03 13.39
C ALA A 5 9.26 5.05 12.34
N GLY A 6 10.09 6.08 12.06
CA GLY A 6 9.81 7.06 11.01
C GLY A 6 9.78 6.45 9.60
N GLN A 7 10.63 5.46 9.30
CA GLN A 7 10.62 4.79 8.00
C GLN A 7 9.39 3.88 7.85
N ALA A 8 9.01 3.18 8.92
CA ALA A 8 7.80 2.36 8.92
C ALA A 8 6.54 3.23 8.74
N LEU A 9 6.46 4.35 9.46
CA LEU A 9 5.38 5.32 9.30
C LEU A 9 5.32 5.89 7.88
N ALA A 10 6.46 6.28 7.31
CA ALA A 10 6.52 6.78 5.94
C ALA A 10 6.00 5.75 4.93
N VAL A 11 6.35 4.46 5.08
CA VAL A 11 5.82 3.39 4.22
C VAL A 11 4.31 3.26 4.37
N VAL A 12 3.78 3.27 5.58
CA VAL A 12 2.33 3.18 5.83
C VAL A 12 1.60 4.35 5.19
N LEU A 13 2.11 5.58 5.34
CA LEU A 13 1.51 6.77 4.75
C LEU A 13 1.52 6.72 3.21
N VAL A 14 2.63 6.27 2.61
CA VAL A 14 2.72 6.09 1.16
C VAL A 14 1.73 5.02 0.68
N CYS A 15 1.61 3.89 1.37
CA CYS A 15 0.67 2.84 1.01
C CYS A 15 -0.78 3.30 1.15
N ALA A 16 -1.11 4.02 2.22
CA ALA A 16 -2.44 4.59 2.43
C ALA A 16 -2.81 5.62 1.36
N GLY A 17 -1.89 6.55 1.06
CA GLY A 17 -2.08 7.54 -0.01
C GLY A 17 -2.24 6.88 -1.38
N TYR A 18 -1.41 5.88 -1.68
CA TYR A 18 -1.52 5.12 -2.92
C TYR A 18 -2.86 4.37 -3.03
N GLY A 19 -3.32 3.74 -1.95
CA GLY A 19 -4.62 3.09 -1.90
C GLY A 19 -5.80 4.05 -2.12
N GLY A 20 -5.71 5.26 -1.56
CA GLY A 20 -6.69 6.31 -1.82
C GLY A 20 -6.70 6.79 -3.28
N VAL A 21 -5.52 6.93 -3.91
CA VAL A 21 -5.43 7.29 -5.33
C VAL A 21 -6.07 6.21 -6.21
N ILE A 22 -5.83 4.93 -5.93
CA ILE A 22 -6.48 3.82 -6.65
C ILE A 22 -8.00 3.93 -6.55
N GLU A 23 -8.52 4.19 -5.35
CA GLU A 23 -9.96 4.29 -5.13
C GLU A 23 -10.59 5.44 -5.91
N LEU A 24 -9.95 6.61 -5.88
CA LEU A 24 -10.41 7.78 -6.64
C LEU A 24 -10.42 7.50 -8.15
N LEU A 25 -9.41 6.78 -8.65
CA LEU A 25 -9.39 6.35 -10.05
C LEU A 25 -10.48 5.32 -10.36
N GLN A 26 -10.74 4.37 -9.46
CA GLN A 26 -11.80 3.39 -9.63
C GLN A 26 -13.17 4.05 -9.65
N ALA A 27 -13.45 4.99 -8.74
CA ALA A 27 -14.69 5.75 -8.73
C ALA A 27 -14.86 6.69 -9.94
N GLY A 28 -13.75 7.24 -10.46
CA GLY A 28 -13.78 8.14 -11.61
C GLY A 28 -13.88 7.44 -12.97
N VAL A 29 -13.35 6.22 -13.10
CA VAL A 29 -13.22 5.51 -14.38
C VAL A 29 -14.19 4.34 -14.51
N ALA A 30 -14.58 3.69 -13.41
CA ALA A 30 -15.52 2.57 -13.43
C ALA A 30 -16.93 3.06 -13.05
N PRO A 31 -17.85 3.22 -14.01
CA PRO A 31 -19.18 3.82 -13.77
C PRO A 31 -20.09 2.97 -12.85
N THR A 32 -19.69 1.74 -12.54
CA THR A 32 -20.41 0.83 -11.63
C THR A 32 -19.78 0.74 -10.24
N ARG A 33 -18.73 1.51 -9.94
CA ARG A 33 -18.01 1.48 -8.67
C ARG A 33 -18.14 2.81 -7.93
N SER A 34 -18.49 2.74 -6.65
CA SER A 34 -18.38 3.85 -5.69
C SER A 34 -17.04 3.79 -4.98
N ALA A 35 -16.61 4.94 -4.45
CA ALA A 35 -15.46 5.00 -3.55
C ALA A 35 -15.87 4.49 -2.17
N GLU A 36 -15.27 3.39 -1.71
CA GLU A 36 -15.56 2.76 -0.42
C GLU A 36 -14.33 2.77 0.49
N TRP A 37 -14.54 3.09 1.78
CA TRP A 37 -13.44 3.11 2.76
C TRP A 37 -12.76 1.75 2.94
N LEU A 38 -13.53 0.66 2.78
CA LEU A 38 -13.00 -0.70 2.82
C LEU A 38 -12.08 -0.99 1.63
N ASP A 39 -12.36 -0.43 0.46
CA ASP A 39 -11.54 -0.61 -0.73
C ASP A 39 -10.25 0.21 -0.61
N VAL A 40 -10.30 1.43 -0.05
CA VAL A 40 -9.09 2.21 0.33
C VAL A 40 -8.19 1.40 1.28
N LEU A 41 -8.78 0.80 2.32
CA LEU A 41 -8.05 -0.02 3.28
C LEU A 41 -7.45 -1.27 2.63
N ALA A 42 -8.21 -1.96 1.78
CA ALA A 42 -7.76 -3.14 1.05
C ALA A 42 -6.58 -2.81 0.12
N ASN A 43 -6.68 -1.70 -0.61
CA ASN A 43 -5.61 -1.21 -1.49
C ASN A 43 -4.35 -0.83 -0.68
N ALA A 44 -4.51 -0.16 0.46
CA ALA A 44 -3.40 0.19 1.34
C ALA A 44 -2.73 -1.05 1.97
N ALA A 45 -3.51 -2.06 2.37
CA ALA A 45 -3.02 -3.32 2.90
C ALA A 45 -2.26 -4.12 1.84
N GLY A 46 -2.80 -4.21 0.61
CA GLY A 46 -2.16 -4.86 -0.52
C GLY A 46 -0.81 -4.22 -0.87
N ALA A 47 -0.76 -2.89 -0.94
CA ALA A 47 0.49 -2.15 -1.16
C ALA A 47 1.52 -2.40 -0.05
N SER A 48 1.08 -2.42 1.22
CA SER A 48 1.95 -2.69 2.37
C SER A 48 2.54 -4.11 2.32
N LEU A 49 1.72 -5.11 1.99
CA LEU A 49 2.15 -6.50 1.82
C LEU A 49 3.19 -6.63 0.70
N ALA A 50 2.99 -5.96 -0.44
CA ALA A 50 3.94 -5.96 -1.54
C ALA A 50 5.31 -5.38 -1.13
N VAL A 51 5.32 -4.27 -0.38
CA VAL A 51 6.55 -3.67 0.15
C VAL A 51 7.27 -4.65 1.06
N LEU A 52 6.57 -5.25 2.03
CA LEU A 52 7.17 -6.22 2.95
C LEU A 52 7.72 -7.45 2.24
N PHE A 53 6.99 -7.97 1.24
CA PHE A 53 7.41 -9.11 0.44
C PHE A 53 8.71 -8.82 -0.32
N ILE A 54 8.77 -7.71 -1.08
CA ILE A 54 9.97 -7.30 -1.84
C ILE A 54 11.15 -7.09 -0.91
N GLN A 55 10.93 -6.46 0.23
CA GLN A 55 11.98 -6.22 1.21
C GLN A 55 12.47 -7.55 1.81
N GLY A 56 11.57 -8.49 2.12
CA GLY A 56 11.92 -9.86 2.51
C GLY A 56 12.82 -10.57 1.49
N LEU A 57 12.46 -10.51 0.20
CA LEU A 57 13.27 -11.07 -0.88
C LEU A 57 14.67 -10.45 -0.96
N ARG A 58 14.76 -9.12 -0.84
CA ARG A 58 16.04 -8.39 -0.84
C ARG A 58 16.93 -8.81 0.33
N TYR A 59 16.36 -8.99 1.51
CA TYR A 59 17.11 -9.47 2.68
C TYR A 59 17.63 -10.89 2.50
N MET A 60 16.84 -11.79 1.91
CA MET A 60 17.30 -13.16 1.62
C MET A 60 18.41 -13.18 0.56
N LYS A 61 18.36 -12.30 -0.44
CA LYS A 61 19.42 -12.18 -1.46
C LYS A 61 20.74 -11.60 -0.94
N GLN A 62 20.72 -10.87 0.18
CA GLN A 62 21.91 -10.29 0.80
C GLN A 62 22.55 -11.19 1.86
N LYS A 63 21.95 -12.35 2.15
CA LYS A 63 22.57 -13.45 2.89
C LYS A 63 23.24 -14.42 1.93
#